data_AF-A0A8J7PM54-F1
#
_entry.id   AF-A0A8J7PM54-F1
#
_cell.length_a   1.000
_cell.length_b   1.000
_cell.length_c   1.000
_cell.angle_alpha   90.00
_cell.angle_beta   90.00
_cell.angle_gamma   90.00
#
_symmetry.space_group_name_H-M   'P 1'
#
loop_
_entity.id
_entity.type
_entity.pdbx_description
1 polymer ?
#
loop_
_entity_poly.entity_id
_entity_poly.type
_entity_poly.pdbx_seq_one_letter_code
_entity_poly.pdbx_strand_id
1 'polypeptide(L)'
;MIKLARIVRIIALAMLFGAGSGIVFAAITLVNAAKAQGIPATEAATVNAPIFYEFAKVAVGFAIALVVAEALEIKGDLKNLEKRSKWPMARYFASIVSAVAIFIFSYGIVPKMKELQPQIKTNASVKAEFDKLHHVSRGVFSAAIVFALVSLVIPVLGPGRHME
;
A
#
# COMPACT_ATOMS: atom_id res chain seq x y z
N MET A 1 -6.41 25.79 -3.94
CA MET A 1 -6.54 24.39 -4.41
C MET A 1 -5.26 23.58 -4.30
N ILE A 2 -4.10 24.06 -4.79
CA ILE A 2 -2.82 23.31 -4.72
C ILE A 2 -2.41 22.97 -3.28
N LYS A 3 -2.53 23.90 -2.32
CA LYS A 3 -2.25 23.64 -0.90
C LYS A 3 -3.09 22.50 -0.31
N LEU A 4 -4.38 22.44 -0.65
CA LEU A 4 -5.27 21.38 -0.21
C LEU A 4 -4.88 20.03 -0.84
N ALA A 5 -4.58 20.01 -2.14
CA ALA A 5 -4.08 18.81 -2.82
C ALA A 5 -2.79 18.28 -2.18
N ARG A 6 -1.85 19.17 -1.81
CA ARG A 6 -0.63 18.79 -1.07
C ARG A 6 -0.93 18.13 0.28
N ILE A 7 -1.85 18.69 1.05
CA ILE A 7 -2.25 18.12 2.34
C ILE A 7 -2.87 16.73 2.15
N VAL A 8 -3.81 16.61 1.21
CA VAL A 8 -4.47 15.32 0.89
C VAL A 8 -3.44 14.28 0.44
N ARG A 9 -2.48 14.67 -0.41
CA ARG A 9 -1.37 13.82 -0.85
C ARG A 9 -0.55 13.30 0.34
N ILE A 10 -0.15 14.19 1.25
CA ILE A 10 0.66 13.82 2.42
C ILE A 10 -0.12 12.89 3.34
N ILE A 11 -1.39 13.17 3.61
CA ILE A 11 -2.25 12.30 4.43
C ILE A 11 -2.40 10.93 3.77
N ALA A 12 -2.69 10.88 2.47
CA ALA A 12 -2.85 9.62 1.75
C ALA A 12 -1.57 8.79 1.79
N LEU A 13 -0.41 9.39 1.50
CA LEU A 13 0.88 8.71 1.56
C LEU A 13 1.22 8.25 2.99
N ALA A 14 0.96 9.08 4.01
CA ALA A 14 1.18 8.72 5.40
C ALA A 14 0.31 7.55 5.85
N MET A 15 -0.93 7.46 5.37
CA MET A 15 -1.81 6.33 5.64
C MET A 15 -1.35 5.07 4.90
N LEU A 16 -1.02 5.18 3.60
CA LEU A 16 -0.55 4.04 2.81
C LEU A 16 0.78 3.48 3.34
N PHE A 17 1.71 4.34 3.75
CA PHE A 17 2.97 3.94 4.38
C PHE A 17 2.78 3.51 5.84
N GLY A 18 2.27 4.41 6.68
CA GLY A 18 2.24 4.26 8.14
C GLY A 18 1.21 3.22 8.59
N ALA A 19 -0.04 3.33 8.13
CA ALA A 19 -1.05 2.32 8.46
C ALA A 19 -0.74 0.98 7.77
N GLY A 20 -0.17 1.01 6.55
CA GLY A 20 0.31 -0.19 5.86
C GLY A 20 1.43 -0.93 6.62
N SER A 21 2.39 -0.19 7.17
CA SER A 21 3.44 -0.78 8.02
C SER A 21 2.88 -1.29 9.34
N GLY A 22 1.98 -0.52 9.96
CA GLY A 22 1.33 -0.88 11.22
C GLY A 22 0.51 -2.17 11.12
N ILE A 23 -0.25 -2.36 10.03
CA ILE A 23 -1.05 -3.58 9.87
C ILE A 23 -0.16 -4.82 9.62
N VAL A 24 0.94 -4.67 8.89
CA VAL A 24 1.92 -5.77 8.70
C VAL A 24 2.56 -6.14 10.03
N PHE A 25 2.98 -5.14 10.81
CA PHE A 25 3.54 -5.38 12.14
C PHE A 25 2.55 -6.09 13.07
N ALA A 26 1.29 -5.63 13.09
CA ALA A 26 0.23 -6.26 13.88
C ALA A 26 0.01 -7.72 13.44
N ALA A 27 -0.03 -7.99 12.14
CA ALA A 27 -0.21 -9.33 11.60
C ALA A 27 0.89 -10.30 12.05
N ILE A 28 2.15 -9.88 11.94
CA ILE A 28 3.31 -10.69 12.33
C ILE A 28 3.29 -10.94 13.84
N THR A 29 3.01 -9.90 14.62
CA THR A 29 2.97 -9.99 16.08
C THR A 29 1.88 -10.95 16.55
N LEU A 30 0.67 -10.86 16.00
CA LEU A 30 -0.45 -11.72 16.35
C LEU A 30 -0.19 -13.19 15.95
N VAL A 31 0.38 -13.43 14.77
CA VAL A 31 0.73 -14.80 14.35
C VAL A 31 1.83 -15.38 15.25
N ASN A 32 2.85 -14.60 15.60
CA ASN A 32 3.92 -15.06 16.49
C ASN A 32 3.39 -15.36 17.91
N ALA A 33 2.50 -14.51 18.45
CA ALA A 33 1.86 -14.74 19.73
C ALA A 33 1.00 -16.02 19.73
N ALA A 34 0.22 -16.25 18.68
CA ALA A 34 -0.59 -17.46 18.54
C ALA A 34 0.29 -18.73 18.43
N LYS A 35 1.40 -18.66 17.68
CA LYS A 35 2.38 -19.77 17.63
C LYS A 35 3.00 -20.08 18.99
N ALA A 36 3.27 -19.05 19.80
CA ALA A 36 3.79 -19.25 21.17
C ALA A 36 2.76 -19.95 22.09
N GLN A 37 1.48 -19.88 21.77
CA GLN A 37 0.39 -20.58 22.45
C GLN A 37 0.10 -21.97 21.85
N GLY A 38 0.90 -22.43 20.89
CA GLY A 38 0.70 -23.72 20.22
C GLY A 38 -0.32 -23.72 19.07
N ILE A 39 -0.88 -22.55 18.71
CA ILE A 39 -1.85 -22.44 17.62
C ILE A 39 -1.09 -22.47 16.27
N PRO A 40 -1.53 -23.31 15.30
CA PRO A 40 -0.94 -23.33 13.98
C PRO A 40 -1.02 -21.96 13.28
N ALA A 41 0.06 -21.57 12.59
CA ALA A 41 0.15 -20.27 11.92
C ALA A 41 -0.99 -20.01 10.91
N THR A 42 -1.47 -21.05 10.24
CA THR A 42 -2.59 -20.98 9.29
C THR A 42 -3.91 -20.63 9.96
N GLU A 43 -4.12 -21.10 11.18
CA GLU A 43 -5.32 -20.80 11.97
C GLU A 43 -5.28 -19.37 12.51
N ALA A 44 -4.13 -18.96 13.05
CA ALA A 44 -3.89 -17.57 13.45
C ALA A 44 -4.07 -16.58 12.29
N ALA A 45 -3.56 -16.91 11.10
CA ALA A 45 -3.73 -16.09 9.90
C ALA A 45 -5.19 -16.00 9.44
N THR A 46 -5.97 -17.08 9.60
CA THR A 46 -7.39 -17.10 9.25
C THR A 46 -8.20 -16.15 10.12
N VAL A 47 -7.89 -16.08 11.42
CA VAL A 47 -8.53 -15.14 12.37
C VAL A 47 -8.21 -13.69 12.02
N ASN A 48 -7.01 -13.41 11.52
CA ASN A 48 -6.58 -12.05 11.18
C ASN A 48 -7.02 -11.58 9.77
N ALA A 49 -7.42 -12.51 8.89
CA ALA A 49 -7.75 -12.22 7.50
C ALA A 49 -8.84 -11.14 7.31
N PRO A 50 -9.93 -11.09 8.11
CA PRO A 50 -10.96 -10.05 7.96
C PRO A 50 -10.42 -8.62 8.13
N ILE A 51 -9.48 -8.41 9.06
CA ILE A 51 -8.85 -7.10 9.29
C ILE A 51 -8.08 -6.66 8.03
N PHE A 52 -7.39 -7.59 7.37
CA PHE A 52 -6.71 -7.32 6.11
C PHE A 52 -7.68 -6.94 4.98
N TYR A 53 -8.84 -7.60 4.92
CA TYR A 53 -9.85 -7.30 3.90
C TYR A 53 -10.47 -5.92 4.09
N GLU A 54 -10.76 -5.51 5.32
CA GLU A 54 -11.27 -4.16 5.60
C GLU A 54 -10.19 -3.10 5.36
N PHE A 55 -8.95 -3.37 5.76
CA PHE A 55 -7.85 -2.47 5.45
C PHE A 55 -7.66 -2.28 3.94
N ALA A 56 -7.80 -3.32 3.13
CA ALA A 56 -7.68 -3.22 1.68
C ALA A 56 -8.67 -2.21 1.08
N LYS A 57 -9.90 -2.11 1.63
CA LYS A 57 -10.91 -1.12 1.22
C LYS A 57 -10.51 0.30 1.63
N VAL A 58 -10.03 0.46 2.87
CA VAL A 58 -9.56 1.75 3.38
C VAL A 58 -8.37 2.25 2.57
N ALA A 59 -7.42 1.35 2.27
CA ALA A 59 -6.25 1.65 1.46
C ALA A 59 -6.62 2.11 0.05
N VAL A 60 -7.66 1.52 -0.57
CA VAL A 60 -8.20 1.99 -1.86
C VAL A 60 -8.68 3.43 -1.76
N GLY A 61 -9.40 3.80 -0.70
CA GLY A 61 -9.85 5.18 -0.49
C GLY A 61 -8.68 6.17 -0.48
N PHE A 62 -7.59 5.83 0.21
CA PHE A 62 -6.37 6.63 0.21
C PHE A 62 -5.62 6.61 -1.13
N ALA A 63 -5.61 5.49 -1.86
CA ALA A 63 -5.02 5.42 -3.19
C ALA A 63 -5.77 6.31 -4.19
N ILE A 64 -7.11 6.33 -4.15
CA ILE A 64 -7.93 7.24 -4.97
C ILE A 64 -7.62 8.70 -4.60
N ALA A 65 -7.63 9.03 -3.30
CA ALA A 65 -7.30 10.37 -2.83
C ALA A 65 -5.90 10.81 -3.28
N LEU A 66 -4.92 9.89 -3.25
CA LEU A 66 -3.57 10.12 -3.74
C LEU A 66 -3.57 10.43 -5.24
N VAL A 67 -4.22 9.62 -6.08
CA VAL A 67 -4.28 9.84 -7.53
C VAL A 67 -4.92 11.20 -7.86
N VAL A 68 -6.02 11.55 -7.21
CA VAL A 68 -6.69 12.85 -7.40
C VAL A 68 -5.80 14.00 -6.97
N ALA A 69 -5.13 13.89 -5.82
CA ALA A 69 -4.23 14.90 -5.32
C ALA A 69 -3.02 15.11 -6.24
N GLU A 70 -2.42 14.02 -6.75
CA GLU A 70 -1.33 14.07 -7.71
C GLU A 70 -1.77 14.72 -9.03
N ALA A 71 -2.95 14.37 -9.56
CA ALA A 71 -3.46 14.97 -10.79
C ALA A 71 -3.66 16.50 -10.66
N LEU A 72 -4.17 16.95 -9.51
CA LEU A 72 -4.33 18.39 -9.22
C LEU A 72 -2.99 19.10 -9.06
N GLU A 73 -2.01 18.45 -8.42
CA GLU A 73 -0.68 19.03 -8.22
C GLU A 73 0.10 19.09 -9.54
N ILE A 74 0.10 18.03 -10.34
CA ILE A 74 0.69 18.01 -11.70
C ILE A 74 0.06 19.11 -12.56
N LYS A 75 -1.28 19.23 -12.56
CA LYS A 75 -1.96 20.26 -13.35
C LYS A 75 -1.53 21.67 -12.94
N GLY A 76 -1.35 21.91 -11.64
CA GLY A 76 -0.86 23.18 -11.10
C GLY A 76 0.61 23.46 -11.42
N ASP A 77 1.45 22.41 -11.49
CA ASP A 77 2.89 22.51 -11.72
C ASP A 77 3.31 22.28 -13.19
N LEU A 78 2.38 22.05 -14.13
CA LEU A 78 2.64 21.82 -15.57
C LEU A 78 3.60 22.85 -16.18
N LYS A 79 3.44 24.14 -15.85
CA LYS A 79 4.29 25.23 -16.35
C LYS A 79 5.73 25.21 -15.79
N ASN A 80 5.94 24.55 -14.66
CA ASN A 80 7.22 24.44 -13.96
C ASN A 80 7.89 23.07 -14.16
N LEU A 81 7.13 22.06 -14.59
CA LEU A 81 7.62 20.70 -14.83
C LEU A 81 8.64 20.63 -15.97
N GLU A 82 8.45 21.43 -17.03
CA GLU A 82 9.39 21.52 -18.16
C GLU A 82 10.76 22.09 -17.78
N LYS A 83 10.85 22.82 -16.65
CA LYS A 83 12.07 23.51 -16.19
C LYS A 83 12.71 22.85 -14.96
N ARG A 84 12.11 21.79 -14.42
CA ARG A 84 12.51 21.19 -13.13
C ARG A 84 13.40 19.95 -13.30
N SER A 85 14.18 19.65 -12.24
CA SER A 85 15.14 18.55 -12.16
C SER A 85 14.46 17.17 -12.19
N LYS A 86 15.25 16.07 -12.24
CA LYS A 86 14.73 14.67 -12.23
C LYS A 86 13.92 14.30 -10.96
N TRP A 87 14.03 15.09 -9.89
CA TRP A 87 13.51 14.75 -8.56
C TRP A 87 11.97 14.83 -8.43
N PRO A 88 11.26 15.86 -8.92
CA PRO A 88 9.80 15.88 -8.90
C PRO A 88 9.18 14.74 -9.72
N MET A 89 9.77 14.40 -10.87
CA MET A 89 9.27 13.29 -11.69
C MET A 89 9.37 11.94 -10.95
N ALA A 90 10.49 11.69 -10.27
CA ALA A 90 10.66 10.52 -9.42
C ALA A 90 9.62 10.47 -8.27
N ARG A 91 9.26 11.64 -7.70
CA ARG A 91 8.20 11.75 -6.68
C ARG A 91 6.83 11.36 -7.22
N TYR A 92 6.43 11.90 -8.37
CA TYR A 92 5.15 11.58 -9.01
C TYR A 92 5.09 10.09 -9.36
N PHE A 93 6.18 9.56 -9.92
CA PHE A 93 6.28 8.15 -10.24
C PHE A 93 6.10 7.27 -9.00
N ALA A 94 6.78 7.60 -7.89
CA ALA A 94 6.65 6.84 -6.65
C ALA A 94 5.20 6.85 -6.10
N SER A 95 4.51 7.99 -6.12
CA SER A 95 3.09 8.04 -5.74
C SER A 95 2.20 7.16 -6.61
N ILE A 96 2.40 7.20 -7.93
CA ILE A 96 1.61 6.41 -8.88
C ILE A 96 1.85 4.92 -8.67
N VAL A 97 3.12 4.49 -8.53
CA VAL A 97 3.44 3.08 -8.27
C VAL A 97 2.82 2.60 -6.96
N SER A 98 2.85 3.43 -5.91
CA SER A 98 2.18 3.11 -4.64
C SER A 98 0.66 2.91 -4.83
N ALA A 99 -0.02 3.84 -5.50
CA ALA A 99 -1.46 3.73 -5.77
C ALA A 99 -1.80 2.49 -6.62
N VAL A 100 -1.04 2.24 -7.69
CA VAL A 100 -1.22 1.06 -8.57
C VAL A 100 -1.03 -0.23 -7.79
N ALA A 101 0.00 -0.32 -6.96
CA ALA A 101 0.23 -1.49 -6.12
C ALA A 101 -0.94 -1.73 -5.15
N ILE A 102 -1.52 -0.68 -4.57
CA ILE A 102 -2.73 -0.79 -3.74
C ILE A 102 -3.93 -1.28 -4.55
N PHE A 103 -4.14 -0.80 -5.78
CA PHE A 103 -5.24 -1.30 -6.61
C PHE A 103 -5.05 -2.78 -6.99
N ILE A 104 -3.83 -3.19 -7.35
CA ILE A 104 -3.51 -4.60 -7.63
C ILE A 104 -3.77 -5.46 -6.37
N PHE A 105 -3.32 -5.00 -5.22
CA PHE A 105 -3.53 -5.69 -3.95
C PHE A 105 -5.02 -5.83 -3.62
N SER A 106 -5.76 -4.73 -3.62
CA SER A 106 -7.14 -4.68 -3.14
C SER A 106 -8.17 -5.26 -4.12
N TYR A 107 -7.92 -5.20 -5.44
CA TYR A 107 -8.86 -5.72 -6.44
C TYR A 107 -8.39 -7.00 -7.10
N GLY A 108 -7.08 -7.20 -7.27
CA GLY A 108 -6.53 -8.37 -7.95
C GLY A 108 -6.24 -9.54 -7.02
N ILE A 109 -5.80 -9.27 -5.80
CA ILE A 109 -5.26 -10.28 -4.89
C ILE A 109 -6.21 -10.61 -3.75
N VAL A 110 -6.63 -9.60 -2.98
CA VAL A 110 -7.47 -9.77 -1.79
C VAL A 110 -8.79 -10.50 -2.07
N PRO A 111 -9.56 -10.17 -3.13
CA PRO A 111 -10.81 -10.86 -3.42
C PRO A 111 -10.60 -12.35 -3.72
N LYS A 112 -9.60 -12.68 -4.54
CA LYS A 112 -9.25 -14.07 -4.87
C LYS A 112 -8.81 -14.85 -3.63
N MET A 113 -7.99 -14.25 -2.78
CA MET A 113 -7.60 -14.89 -1.52
C MET A 113 -8.80 -15.18 -0.62
N LYS A 114 -9.77 -14.25 -0.56
CA LYS A 114 -11.01 -14.43 0.21
C LYS A 114 -11.87 -15.57 -0.35
N GLU A 115 -11.96 -15.71 -1.67
CA GLU A 115 -12.70 -16.79 -2.33
C GLU A 115 -12.09 -18.17 -2.07
N LEU A 116 -10.76 -18.26 -2.05
CA LEU A 116 -10.04 -19.53 -1.83
C LEU A 116 -10.02 -19.95 -0.34
N GLN A 117 -10.12 -18.98 0.58
CA GLN A 117 -9.99 -19.18 2.03
C GLN A 117 -10.83 -20.34 2.61
N PRO A 118 -12.11 -20.56 2.24
CA PRO A 118 -12.92 -21.64 2.81
C PRO A 118 -12.40 -23.04 2.49
N GLN A 119 -11.65 -23.20 1.41
CA GLN A 119 -11.24 -24.50 0.87
C GLN A 119 -9.77 -24.86 1.16
N ILE A 120 -8.99 -23.95 1.72
CA ILE A 120 -7.55 -24.16 1.97
C ILE A 120 -7.24 -25.30 2.96
N LYS A 121 -8.22 -25.69 3.79
CA LYS A 121 -8.08 -26.80 4.76
C LYS A 121 -8.36 -28.16 4.13
N THR A 122 -9.17 -28.21 3.08
CA THR A 122 -9.69 -29.46 2.51
C THR A 122 -9.11 -29.78 1.14
N ASN A 123 -8.56 -28.78 0.43
CA ASN A 123 -8.04 -28.95 -0.92
C ASN A 123 -6.58 -28.44 -1.04
N ALA A 124 -5.66 -29.38 -1.29
CA ALA A 124 -4.24 -29.09 -1.42
C ALA A 124 -3.89 -28.20 -2.62
N SER A 125 -4.62 -28.31 -3.75
CA SER A 125 -4.37 -27.46 -4.91
C SER A 125 -4.80 -26.01 -4.65
N VAL A 126 -5.94 -25.81 -3.99
CA VAL A 126 -6.43 -24.50 -3.57
C VAL A 126 -5.49 -23.87 -2.55
N LYS A 127 -4.95 -24.66 -1.61
CA LYS A 127 -3.93 -24.19 -0.68
C LYS A 127 -2.68 -23.69 -1.41
N ALA A 128 -2.17 -24.43 -2.39
CA ALA A 128 -1.01 -24.01 -3.17
C ALA A 128 -1.26 -22.70 -3.94
N GLU A 129 -2.46 -22.53 -4.50
CA GLU A 129 -2.84 -21.29 -5.18
C GLU A 129 -2.95 -20.12 -4.20
N PHE A 130 -3.56 -20.33 -3.03
CA PHE A 130 -3.63 -19.33 -1.97
C PHE A 130 -2.24 -18.91 -1.51
N ASP A 131 -1.33 -19.86 -1.28
CA ASP A 131 0.04 -19.59 -0.84
C ASP A 131 0.81 -18.78 -1.90
N LYS A 132 0.60 -19.09 -3.19
CA LYS A 132 1.16 -18.30 -4.30
C LYS A 132 0.63 -16.86 -4.29
N LEU A 133 -0.69 -16.67 -4.16
CA LEU A 133 -1.29 -15.34 -4.07
C LEU A 133 -0.80 -14.58 -2.84
N HIS A 134 -0.65 -15.25 -1.70
CA HIS A 134 -0.09 -14.66 -0.49
C HIS A 134 1.36 -14.21 -0.68
N HIS A 135 2.19 -15.01 -1.35
CA HIS A 135 3.57 -14.61 -1.65
C HIS A 135 3.61 -13.37 -2.56
N VAL A 136 2.77 -13.34 -3.60
CA VAL A 136 2.66 -12.17 -4.49
C VAL A 136 2.13 -10.95 -3.74
N SER A 137 1.14 -11.13 -2.86
CA SER A 137 0.55 -10.06 -2.06
C SER A 137 1.60 -9.38 -1.18
N ARG A 138 2.50 -10.14 -0.56
CA ARG A 138 3.62 -9.61 0.22
C ARG A 138 4.51 -8.69 -0.61
N GLY A 139 4.87 -9.10 -1.83
CA GLY A 139 5.70 -8.30 -2.73
C GLY A 139 5.01 -7.00 -3.15
N VAL A 140 3.76 -7.10 -3.63
CA VAL A 140 2.97 -5.96 -4.09
C VAL A 140 2.71 -4.96 -2.95
N PHE A 141 2.32 -5.47 -1.78
CA PHE A 141 2.03 -4.63 -0.63
C PHE A 141 3.28 -3.95 -0.06
N SER A 142 4.42 -4.67 -0.04
CA SER A 142 5.71 -4.06 0.34
C SER A 142 6.13 -2.96 -0.63
N ALA A 143 5.93 -3.16 -1.94
CA ALA A 143 6.18 -2.12 -2.93
C ALA A 143 5.30 -0.89 -2.67
N ALA A 144 4.00 -1.08 -2.39
CA ALA A 144 3.09 0.02 -2.07
C ALA A 144 3.61 0.88 -0.90
N ILE A 145 4.08 0.24 0.18
CA ILE A 145 4.64 0.89 1.37
C ILE A 145 5.94 1.63 1.04
N VAL A 146 6.89 0.95 0.38
CA VAL A 146 8.20 1.52 0.06
C VAL A 146 8.05 2.73 -0.87
N PHE A 147 7.23 2.62 -1.91
CA PHE A 147 7.01 3.73 -2.84
C PHE A 147 6.23 4.90 -2.20
N ALA A 148 5.31 4.62 -1.26
CA ALA A 148 4.69 5.67 -0.46
C ALA A 148 5.73 6.43 0.39
N LEU A 149 6.64 5.71 1.04
CA LEU A 149 7.74 6.30 1.81
C LEU A 149 8.67 7.12 0.92
N VAL A 150 9.10 6.57 -0.21
CA VAL A 150 9.97 7.26 -1.18
C VAL A 150 9.32 8.57 -1.65
N SER A 151 8.01 8.57 -1.94
CA SER A 151 7.29 9.79 -2.33
C SER A 151 7.20 10.84 -1.20
N LEU A 152 7.16 10.41 0.06
CA LEU A 152 7.23 11.31 1.23
C LEU A 152 8.63 11.90 1.42
N VAL A 153 9.67 11.12 1.18
CA VAL A 153 11.06 11.47 1.50
C VAL A 153 11.76 12.25 0.38
N ILE A 154 11.45 11.99 -0.90
CA ILE A 154 12.05 12.70 -2.04
C ILE A 154 12.02 14.23 -1.90
N PRO A 155 10.89 14.87 -1.51
CA PRO A 155 10.83 16.30 -1.30
C PRO A 155 11.81 16.83 -0.25
N VAL A 156 12.19 16.00 0.72
CA VAL A 156 13.10 16.35 1.83
C VAL A 156 14.57 16.17 1.45
N LEU A 157 14.88 15.23 0.54
CA LEU A 157 16.26 14.88 0.14
C LEU A 157 16.74 15.54 -1.16
N GLY A 158 15.84 16.08 -1.99
CA GLY A 158 16.24 16.77 -3.21
C GLY A 158 17.04 18.05 -2.94
N PRO A 159 17.88 18.54 -3.89
CA PRO A 159 18.71 19.75 -3.73
C PRO A 159 17.91 21.08 -3.69
N GLY A 160 16.66 21.05 -3.23
CA GLY A 160 15.74 22.18 -3.18
C GLY A 160 15.19 22.42 -1.78
N ARG A 161 16.06 22.60 -0.77
CA ARG A 161 15.72 23.12 0.58
C ARG A 161 14.97 24.49 0.57
N HIS A 162 14.55 24.99 -0.59
CA HIS A 162 13.93 26.31 -0.80
C HIS A 162 12.67 26.29 -1.69
N MET A 163 11.98 25.16 -1.86
CA MET A 163 10.68 25.16 -2.54
C MET A 163 9.51 25.09 -1.55
N GLU A 164 9.45 26.09 -0.67
CA GLU A 164 8.19 26.59 -0.09
C GLU A 164 7.45 27.46 -1.11
#